data_AF-A0A841ERV7-F1
#
_entry.id   AF-A0A841ERV7-F1
#
_cell.length_a   1.000
_cell.length_b   1.000
_cell.length_c   1.000
_cell.angle_alpha   90.00
_cell.angle_beta   90.00
_cell.angle_gamma   90.00
#
_symmetry.space_group_name_H-M   'P 1'
#
loop_
_entity.id
_entity.type
_entity.pdbx_description
1 polymer ?
#
loop_
_entity_poly.entity_id
_entity_poly.type
_entity_poly.pdbx_seq_one_letter_code
_entity_poly.pdbx_strand_id
1 'polypeptide(L)'
;MKTKILIGFLMFVGFKTFAQEDKRTLYPIAVKRQLFGVKFIYDRQIIDNASALQIPLLQARDSKVNVEFLTYKQQQRLVKLINIVPAGLSLYTIFNRDKVSSGFYWSTVGGTLLISSYLNVKSNIHLSKAINRYNEVISSNQIGLNIQTTPLQQAVVGIGLKHNF
;
A
#
# COMPACT_ATOMS: atom_id res chain seq x y z
N MET A 1 -26.21 -18.54 45.41
CA MET A 1 -25.02 -18.95 44.62
C MET A 1 -24.83 -18.21 43.28
N LYS A 2 -25.70 -17.28 42.85
CA LYS A 2 -25.62 -16.68 41.50
C LYS A 2 -24.83 -15.36 41.40
N THR A 3 -24.64 -14.64 42.50
CA THR A 3 -23.96 -13.32 42.52
C THR A 3 -22.43 -13.40 42.60
N LYS A 4 -21.87 -14.47 43.18
CA LYS A 4 -20.41 -14.64 43.27
C LYS A 4 -19.74 -14.99 41.93
N ILE A 5 -20.50 -15.57 41.00
CA ILE A 5 -20.02 -15.92 39.65
C ILE A 5 -19.92 -14.67 38.76
N LEU A 6 -20.80 -13.69 38.95
CA LEU A 6 -20.81 -12.45 38.15
C LEU A 6 -19.59 -11.56 38.43
N ILE A 7 -19.15 -11.50 39.70
CA ILE A 7 -18.00 -10.70 40.13
C ILE A 7 -16.67 -11.33 39.65
N GLY A 8 -16.60 -12.66 39.60
CA GLY A 8 -15.45 -13.37 39.01
C GLY A 8 -15.34 -13.14 37.50
N PHE A 9 -16.46 -13.05 36.79
CA PHE A 9 -16.47 -12.76 35.36
C PHE A 9 -16.04 -11.32 35.04
N LEU A 10 -16.45 -10.35 35.87
CA LEU A 10 -16.10 -8.93 35.68
C LEU A 10 -14.61 -8.63 35.96
N MET A 11 -13.95 -9.39 36.84
CA MET A 11 -12.50 -9.23 37.05
C MET A 11 -11.64 -9.77 35.90
N PHE A 12 -12.15 -10.71 35.09
CA PHE A 12 -11.39 -11.26 33.97
C PHE A 12 -11.44 -10.39 32.70
N VAL A 13 -12.38 -9.43 32.63
CA VAL A 13 -12.54 -8.51 31.49
C VAL A 13 -11.67 -7.25 31.65
N GLY A 14 -11.01 -7.07 32.80
CA GLY A 14 -10.19 -5.90 33.12
C GLY A 14 -8.74 -5.95 32.60
N PHE A 15 -8.38 -6.88 31.72
CA PHE A 15 -7.04 -6.91 31.11
C PHE A 15 -6.88 -5.78 30.09
N LYS A 16 -6.57 -4.60 30.63
CA LYS A 16 -5.55 -3.66 30.15
C LYS A 16 -5.31 -3.69 28.64
N THR A 17 -6.18 -3.03 27.88
CA THR A 17 -5.79 -2.50 26.57
C THR A 17 -4.92 -1.26 26.77
N PHE A 18 -3.70 -1.47 27.26
CA PHE A 18 -2.62 -0.56 26.92
C PHE A 18 -2.33 -0.80 25.44
N ALA A 19 -3.10 -0.13 24.58
CA ALA A 19 -2.69 0.10 23.20
C ALA A 19 -1.46 0.99 23.27
N GLN A 20 -0.30 0.36 23.46
CA GLN A 20 0.98 1.01 23.28
C GLN A 20 0.95 1.54 21.85
N GLU A 21 0.89 2.87 21.72
CA GLU A 21 1.05 3.54 20.44
C GLU A 21 2.51 3.33 20.05
N ASP A 22 2.74 2.17 19.44
CA ASP A 22 4.00 1.71 18.91
C ASP A 22 4.37 2.77 17.86
N LYS A 23 5.17 3.77 18.27
CA LYS A 23 5.73 4.82 17.41
C LYS A 23 6.70 4.14 16.45
N ARG A 24 6.14 3.39 15.50
CA ARG A 24 6.89 2.73 14.45
C ARG A 24 7.43 3.83 13.56
N THR A 25 8.76 3.92 13.50
CA THR A 25 9.44 4.87 12.64
C THR A 25 9.10 4.53 11.19
N LEU A 26 8.51 5.51 10.50
CA LEU A 26 8.20 5.40 9.08
C LEU A 26 9.44 5.80 8.28
N TYR A 27 9.81 4.99 7.30
CA TYR A 27 10.96 5.22 6.42
C TYR A 27 10.50 5.59 5.01
N PRO A 28 11.25 6.43 4.28
CA PRO A 28 10.91 6.73 2.90
C PRO A 28 10.94 5.47 2.03
N ILE A 29 9.98 5.40 1.10
CA ILE A 29 9.92 4.33 0.10
C ILE A 29 10.66 4.83 -1.13
N ALA A 30 11.75 4.16 -1.50
CA ALA A 30 12.47 4.43 -2.74
C ALA A 30 12.02 3.48 -3.86
N VAL A 31 11.83 4.02 -5.05
CA VAL A 31 11.41 3.27 -6.25
C VAL A 31 12.61 3.10 -7.17
N LYS A 32 13.04 1.86 -7.39
CA LYS A 32 14.09 1.51 -8.37
C LYS A 32 13.44 0.86 -9.60
N ARG A 33 13.54 1.52 -10.75
CA ARG A 33 13.15 0.94 -12.05
C ARG A 33 14.29 0.08 -12.56
N GLN A 34 13.99 -1.16 -12.90
CA GLN A 34 14.91 -2.12 -13.51
C GLN A 34 14.38 -2.49 -14.91
N LEU A 35 15.23 -3.08 -15.76
CA LEU A 35 14.87 -3.48 -17.13
C LEU A 35 13.61 -4.38 -17.18
N PHE A 36 13.41 -5.22 -16.15
CA PHE A 36 12.31 -6.18 -16.07
C PHE A 36 11.32 -5.91 -14.93
N GLY A 37 11.16 -4.65 -14.52
CA GLY A 37 10.12 -4.28 -13.56
C GLY A 37 10.51 -3.18 -12.59
N VAL A 38 9.74 -3.08 -11.52
CA VAL A 38 9.92 -2.05 -10.50
C VAL A 38 10.15 -2.72 -9.17
N LYS A 39 11.20 -2.29 -8.47
CA LYS A 39 11.52 -2.69 -7.10
C LYS A 39 11.29 -1.52 -6.16
N PHE A 40 10.84 -1.83 -4.96
CA PHE A 40 10.62 -0.87 -3.90
C PHE A 40 11.62 -1.15 -2.79
N ILE A 41 12.15 -0.10 -2.16
CA ILE A 41 13.04 -0.24 -1.01
C ILE A 41 12.36 0.44 0.17
N TYR A 42 12.18 -0.30 1.24
CA TYR A 42 11.59 0.17 2.50
C TYR A 42 12.35 -0.47 3.65
N ASP A 43 12.83 0.34 4.61
CA ASP A 43 13.59 -0.13 5.78
C ASP A 43 14.75 -1.09 5.43
N ARG A 44 15.57 -0.73 4.43
CA ARG A 44 16.68 -1.54 3.89
C ARG A 44 16.26 -2.88 3.27
N GLN A 45 14.97 -3.18 3.21
CA GLN A 45 14.43 -4.36 2.55
C GLN A 45 14.04 -4.03 1.11
N ILE A 46 14.39 -4.93 0.20
CA ILE A 46 13.97 -4.87 -1.19
C ILE A 46 12.64 -5.62 -1.30
N ILE A 47 11.63 -4.90 -1.79
CA ILE A 47 10.29 -5.38 -1.98
C ILE A 47 10.03 -5.43 -3.49
N ASP A 48 9.85 -6.64 -4.01
CA ASP A 48 9.56 -6.85 -5.43
C ASP A 48 8.07 -6.74 -5.74
N ASN A 49 7.20 -6.79 -4.71
CA ASN A 49 5.75 -6.74 -4.87
C ASN A 49 5.16 -5.45 -4.28
N ALA A 50 4.60 -4.59 -5.13
CA ALA A 50 3.90 -3.37 -4.74
C ALA A 50 2.77 -3.59 -3.71
N SER A 51 2.15 -4.77 -3.66
CA SER A 51 1.11 -5.09 -2.67
C SER A 51 1.66 -5.20 -1.25
N ALA A 52 2.95 -5.52 -1.08
CA ALA A 52 3.59 -5.57 0.24
C ALA A 52 3.77 -4.17 0.85
N LEU A 53 3.72 -3.12 0.03
CA LEU A 53 3.67 -1.73 0.51
C LEU A 53 2.36 -1.37 1.21
N GLN A 54 1.38 -2.28 1.26
CA GLN A 54 0.14 -2.04 1.99
C GLN A 54 0.40 -1.68 3.45
N ILE A 55 1.30 -2.40 4.12
CA ILE A 55 1.59 -2.16 5.54
C ILE A 55 2.16 -0.74 5.73
N PRO A 56 3.27 -0.35 5.09
CA PRO A 56 3.83 0.99 5.30
C PRO A 56 2.90 2.11 4.83
N LEU A 57 2.22 1.97 3.69
CA LEU A 57 1.34 3.01 3.17
C LEU A 57 0.12 3.26 4.07
N LEU A 58 -0.52 2.20 4.58
CA LEU A 58 -1.67 2.36 5.49
C LEU A 58 -1.26 2.84 6.89
N GLN A 59 0.00 2.61 7.29
CA GLN A 59 0.54 3.09 8.56
C GLN A 59 0.71 4.61 8.61
N ALA A 60 0.82 5.31 7.48
CA ALA A 60 0.91 6.77 7.46
C ALA A 60 -0.35 7.48 7.96
N ARG A 61 -1.49 6.76 8.11
CA ARG A 61 -2.79 7.32 8.55
C ARG A 61 -3.27 8.53 7.72
N ASP A 62 -2.75 8.74 6.52
CA ASP A 62 -3.16 9.81 5.59
C ASP A 62 -4.26 9.29 4.64
N SER A 63 -5.39 10.00 4.59
CA SER A 63 -6.54 9.59 3.79
C SER A 63 -6.26 9.57 2.29
N LYS A 64 -5.42 10.49 1.78
CA LYS A 64 -5.07 10.55 0.37
C LYS A 64 -4.18 9.37 -0.02
N VAL A 65 -3.18 9.02 0.81
CA VAL A 65 -2.36 7.81 0.61
C VAL A 65 -3.24 6.57 0.53
N ASN A 66 -4.19 6.44 1.45
CA ASN A 66 -5.08 5.29 1.51
C ASN A 66 -5.96 5.18 0.26
N VAL A 67 -6.59 6.27 -0.17
CA VAL A 67 -7.47 6.27 -1.36
C VAL A 67 -6.68 5.87 -2.62
N GLU A 68 -5.51 6.45 -2.82
CA GLU A 68 -4.67 6.19 -4.00
C GLU A 68 -4.18 4.72 -4.00
N PHE A 69 -3.70 4.21 -2.86
CA PHE A 69 -3.25 2.82 -2.76
C PHE A 69 -4.39 1.80 -2.91
N LEU A 70 -5.55 2.06 -2.29
CA LEU A 70 -6.71 1.18 -2.41
C LEU A 70 -7.26 1.16 -3.83
N THR A 71 -7.23 2.30 -4.54
CA THR A 71 -7.59 2.39 -5.96
C THR A 71 -6.65 1.54 -6.81
N TYR A 72 -5.33 1.63 -6.59
CA TYR A 72 -4.35 0.74 -7.22
C TYR A 72 -4.68 -0.75 -6.96
N LYS A 73 -4.90 -1.12 -5.70
CA LYS A 73 -5.19 -2.51 -5.30
C LYS A 73 -6.47 -3.03 -5.94
N GLN A 74 -7.51 -2.19 -6.03
CA GLN A 74 -8.76 -2.54 -6.70
C GLN A 74 -8.55 -2.76 -8.20
N GLN A 75 -7.83 -1.86 -8.89
CA GLN A 75 -7.54 -1.99 -10.31
C GLN A 75 -6.70 -3.24 -10.62
N GLN A 76 -5.72 -3.55 -9.77
CA GLN A 76 -4.93 -4.77 -9.91
C GLN A 76 -5.74 -6.06 -9.70
N ARG A 77 -6.76 -6.03 -8.83
CA ARG A 77 -7.71 -7.14 -8.72
C ARG A 77 -8.53 -7.29 -10.01
N LEU A 78 -8.99 -6.19 -10.60
CA LEU A 78 -9.73 -6.24 -11.87
C LEU A 78 -8.87 -6.80 -13.00
N VAL A 79 -7.60 -6.39 -13.11
CA VAL A 79 -6.65 -6.97 -14.07
C VAL A 79 -6.56 -8.48 -13.92
N LYS A 80 -6.40 -8.98 -12.68
CA LYS A 80 -6.35 -10.42 -12.42
C LYS A 80 -7.62 -11.13 -12.87
N LEU A 81 -8.80 -10.55 -12.61
CA LEU A 81 -10.09 -11.12 -13.04
C LEU A 81 -10.23 -11.12 -14.57
N ILE A 82 -9.89 -10.01 -15.22
CA ILE A 82 -9.92 -9.88 -16.68
C ILE A 82 -9.00 -10.92 -17.33
N ASN A 83 -7.81 -11.14 -16.77
CA ASN A 83 -6.87 -12.13 -17.29
C ASN A 83 -7.34 -13.58 -17.17
N ILE A 84 -8.35 -13.88 -16.34
CA ILE A 84 -8.98 -15.22 -16.29
C ILE A 84 -9.83 -15.48 -17.54
N VAL A 85 -10.41 -14.44 -18.15
CA VAL A 85 -11.28 -14.56 -19.34
C VAL A 85 -10.60 -15.31 -20.49
N PRO A 86 -9.43 -14.88 -21.00
CA PRO A 86 -8.76 -15.57 -22.09
C PRO A 86 -8.30 -16.97 -21.71
N ALA A 87 -7.96 -17.23 -20.43
CA ALA A 87 -7.62 -18.56 -19.95
C ALA A 87 -8.85 -19.49 -20.01
N GLY A 88 -10.00 -19.03 -19.51
CA GLY A 88 -11.27 -19.76 -19.60
C GLY A 88 -11.73 -19.99 -21.04
N LEU A 89 -11.59 -18.97 -21.90
CA LEU A 89 -11.90 -19.10 -23.32
C LEU A 89 -10.98 -20.11 -24.01
N SER A 90 -9.68 -20.08 -23.72
CA SER A 90 -8.71 -21.03 -24.29
C SER A 90 -9.03 -22.46 -23.88
N LEU A 91 -9.37 -22.69 -22.61
CA LEU A 91 -9.84 -23.99 -22.14
C LEU A 91 -11.12 -24.43 -22.85
N TYR A 92 -12.10 -23.52 -22.99
CA TYR A 92 -13.35 -23.81 -23.69
C TYR A 92 -13.12 -24.19 -25.16
N THR A 93 -12.24 -23.47 -25.85
CA THR A 93 -11.88 -23.72 -27.26
C THR A 93 -11.19 -25.07 -27.44
N ILE A 94 -10.41 -25.54 -26.46
CA ILE A 94 -9.78 -26.88 -26.53
C ILE A 94 -10.85 -27.99 -26.57
N PHE A 95 -11.91 -27.86 -25.77
CA PHE A 95 -13.00 -28.86 -25.72
C PHE A 95 -14.08 -28.66 -26.79
N ASN A 96 -14.22 -27.45 -27.34
CA ASN A 96 -15.29 -27.08 -28.29
C ASN A 96 -14.71 -26.34 -29.51
N ARG A 97 -13.70 -26.93 -30.14
CA ARG A 97 -12.90 -26.29 -31.19
C ARG A 97 -13.73 -25.74 -32.36
N ASP A 98 -14.81 -26.41 -32.71
CA ASP A 98 -15.67 -26.05 -33.86
C ASP A 98 -16.69 -24.95 -33.53
N LYS A 99 -16.87 -24.62 -32.25
CA LYS A 99 -17.86 -23.63 -31.79
C LYS A 99 -17.30 -22.22 -31.65
N VAL A 100 -15.98 -22.05 -31.70
CA VAL A 100 -15.31 -20.76 -31.49
C VAL A 100 -14.59 -20.35 -32.76
N SER A 101 -15.01 -19.24 -33.38
CA SER A 101 -14.32 -18.72 -34.55
C SER A 101 -12.95 -18.15 -34.18
N SER A 102 -11.97 -18.30 -35.06
CA SER A 102 -10.62 -17.77 -34.83
C SER A 102 -10.62 -16.25 -34.63
N GLY A 103 -11.52 -15.53 -35.32
CA GLY A 103 -11.66 -14.08 -35.17
C GLY A 103 -12.17 -13.68 -33.78
N PHE A 104 -13.17 -14.41 -33.26
CA PHE A 104 -13.68 -14.18 -31.90
C PHE A 104 -12.64 -14.48 -30.82
N TYR A 105 -11.85 -15.54 -31.00
CA TYR A 105 -10.76 -15.88 -30.08
C TYR A 105 -9.72 -14.76 -29.99
N TRP A 106 -9.15 -14.35 -31.12
CA TRP A 106 -8.11 -13.33 -31.16
C TRP A 106 -8.61 -11.94 -30.76
N SER A 107 -9.86 -11.59 -31.08
CA SER A 107 -10.45 -10.34 -30.61
C SER A 107 -10.62 -10.33 -29.09
N THR A 108 -11.04 -11.45 -28.49
CA THR A 108 -11.19 -11.56 -27.03
C THR A 108 -9.85 -11.51 -26.32
N VAL A 109 -8.86 -12.28 -26.81
CA VAL A 109 -7.50 -12.28 -26.25
C VAL A 109 -6.86 -10.91 -26.42
N GLY A 110 -6.89 -10.33 -27.62
CA GLY A 110 -6.33 -9.01 -27.90
C GLY A 110 -6.99 -7.89 -27.10
N GLY A 111 -8.32 -7.86 -27.05
CA GLY A 111 -9.09 -6.89 -26.28
C GLY A 111 -8.79 -6.98 -24.78
N THR A 112 -8.68 -8.21 -24.25
CA THR A 112 -8.27 -8.44 -22.85
C THR A 112 -6.87 -7.89 -22.58
N LEU A 113 -5.90 -8.16 -23.47
CA LEU A 113 -4.54 -7.65 -23.32
C LEU A 113 -4.48 -6.11 -23.35
N LEU A 114 -5.26 -5.46 -24.21
CA LEU A 114 -5.32 -4.00 -24.26
C LEU A 114 -5.92 -3.41 -22.99
N ILE A 115 -7.07 -3.92 -22.54
CA ILE A 115 -7.74 -3.44 -21.33
C ILE A 115 -6.87 -3.66 -20.09
N SER A 116 -6.29 -4.85 -19.94
CA SER A 116 -5.42 -5.18 -18.81
C SER A 116 -4.14 -4.33 -18.81
N SER A 117 -3.56 -4.03 -19.97
CA SER A 117 -2.40 -3.14 -20.10
C SER A 117 -2.74 -1.71 -19.68
N TYR A 118 -3.87 -1.17 -20.16
CA TYR A 118 -4.34 0.16 -19.77
C TYR A 118 -4.57 0.26 -18.26
N LEU A 119 -5.27 -0.72 -17.66
CA LEU A 119 -5.48 -0.75 -16.22
C LEU A 119 -4.18 -0.89 -15.44
N ASN A 120 -3.21 -1.66 -15.93
CA ASN A 120 -1.89 -1.75 -15.30
C ASN A 120 -1.20 -0.39 -15.26
N VAL A 121 -1.13 0.33 -16.39
CA VAL A 121 -0.54 1.68 -16.44
C VAL A 121 -1.26 2.62 -15.47
N LYS A 122 -2.59 2.70 -15.56
CA LYS A 122 -3.41 3.55 -14.71
C LYS A 122 -3.22 3.25 -13.22
N SER A 123 -3.18 1.97 -12.85
CA SER A 123 -2.99 1.56 -11.47
C SER A 123 -1.61 1.97 -10.93
N ASN A 124 -0.56 1.82 -11.74
CA ASN A 124 0.79 2.22 -11.33
C ASN A 124 0.94 3.74 -11.13
N ILE A 125 0.13 4.55 -11.82
CA ILE A 125 0.05 5.99 -11.56
C ILE A 125 -0.49 6.25 -10.16
N HIS A 126 -1.59 5.59 -9.77
CA HIS A 126 -2.15 5.70 -8.42
C HIS A 126 -1.16 5.22 -7.34
N LEU A 127 -0.45 4.12 -7.59
CA LEU A 127 0.61 3.65 -6.69
C LEU A 127 1.72 4.69 -6.53
N SER A 128 2.18 5.28 -7.64
CA SER A 128 3.21 6.32 -7.61
C SER A 128 2.75 7.56 -6.82
N LYS A 129 1.49 7.98 -6.99
CA LYS A 129 0.89 9.06 -6.21
C LYS A 129 0.83 8.73 -4.72
N ALA A 130 0.42 7.52 -4.36
CA ALA A 130 0.38 7.06 -2.97
C ALA A 130 1.78 7.10 -2.32
N ILE A 131 2.79 6.60 -3.04
CA ILE A 131 4.19 6.59 -2.56
C ILE A 131 4.73 8.02 -2.40
N ASN A 132 4.51 8.89 -3.39
CA ASN A 132 4.97 10.27 -3.32
C ASN A 132 4.32 11.01 -2.15
N ARG A 133 3.00 10.88 -1.99
CA ARG A 133 2.26 11.48 -0.88
C ARG A 133 2.72 10.94 0.47
N TYR A 134 2.96 9.63 0.57
CA TYR A 134 3.52 9.01 1.77
C TYR A 134 4.88 9.62 2.13
N ASN A 135 5.79 9.72 1.15
CA ASN A 135 7.11 10.29 1.32
C ASN A 135 7.05 11.78 1.72
N GLU A 136 6.08 12.54 1.20
CA GLU A 136 5.83 13.93 1.62
C GLU A 136 5.42 14.00 3.10
N VAL A 137 4.44 13.18 3.53
CA VAL A 137 3.89 13.21 4.90
C VAL A 137 4.96 12.86 5.94
N ILE A 138 5.79 11.85 5.66
CA ILE A 138 6.88 11.49 6.58
C ILE A 138 7.98 12.56 6.60
N SER A 139 8.21 13.26 5.49
CA SER A 139 9.24 14.31 5.40
C SER A 139 8.77 15.59 6.10
N SER A 140 7.48 15.95 5.99
CA SER A 140 6.91 17.11 6.69
C SER A 140 6.90 16.91 8.20
N ASN A 141 6.69 15.69 8.69
CA ASN A 141 6.73 15.37 10.12
C ASN A 141 8.15 15.34 10.73
N GLN A 142 9.20 15.46 9.91
CA GLN A 142 10.60 15.56 10.37
C GLN A 142 11.06 17.01 10.60
N ILE A 143 10.25 18.02 10.24
CA ILE A 143 10.51 19.43 10.56
C ILE A 143 10.01 19.69 11.99
N GLY A 144 10.85 19.41 12.98
CA GLY A 144 10.59 19.76 14.37
C GLY A 144 11.06 21.18 14.69
N LEU A 145 10.20 22.02 15.26
CA LEU A 145 10.64 23.23 15.95
C LEU A 145 11.37 22.80 17.23
N ASN A 146 12.69 22.96 17.24
CA ASN A 146 13.50 22.69 18.41
C ASN A 146 13.61 24.00 19.21
N ILE A 147 12.91 24.08 20.34
CA ILE A 147 13.09 25.14 21.32
C ILE A 147 14.21 24.67 22.25
N GLN A 148 15.45 24.99 21.89
CA GLN A 148 16.58 24.82 22.80
C GLN A 148 16.70 26.08 23.65
N THR A 149 16.62 25.90 24.97
CA THR A 149 17.00 26.94 25.92
C THR A 149 18.51 26.96 26.03
N THR A 150 19.11 28.05 25.56
CA THR A 150 20.55 28.34 25.74
C THR A 150 20.87 28.39 27.24
N PRO A 151 22.10 28.08 27.68
CA PRO A 151 22.52 28.18 29.10
C PRO A 151 22.26 29.54 29.79
N LEU A 152 21.89 30.56 29.01
CA LEU A 152 21.51 31.92 29.44
C LEU A 152 19.99 32.16 29.49
N GLN A 153 19.14 31.11 29.50
CA GLN A 153 17.66 31.20 29.56
C GLN A 153 17.00 32.02 28.43
N GLN A 154 17.64 32.14 27.27
CA GLN A 154 17.04 32.76 26.10
C GLN A 154 16.38 31.69 25.23
N ALA A 155 15.10 31.88 24.91
CA ALA A 155 14.37 31.01 24.00
C ALA A 155 14.81 31.29 22.57
N VAL A 156 15.54 30.36 21.96
CA VAL A 156 15.92 30.42 20.55
C VAL A 156 14.97 29.52 19.77
N VAL A 157 14.25 30.10 18.80
CA VAL A 157 13.42 29.35 17.86
C VAL A 157 14.27 29.04 16.62
N GLY A 158 14.70 27.79 16.48
CA GLY A 158 15.44 27.31 15.32
C GLY A 158 14.58 26.44 14.40
N ILE A 159 14.72 26.63 13.09
CA ILE A 159 14.21 25.68 12.09
C ILE A 159 15.31 24.64 11.86
N GLY A 160 15.12 23.43 12.37
CA GLY A 160 16.06 22.32 12.20
C GLY A 160 15.68 21.42 11.03
N LEU A 161 16.57 21.26 10.05
CA LEU A 161 16.46 20.22 9.02
C LEU A 161 17.30 19.02 9.45
N LYS A 162 16.65 17.89 9.77
CA LYS A 162 17.34 16.63 10.04
C LYS A 162 17.56 15.88 8.72
N HIS A 163 18.78 15.91 8.21
CA HIS A 163 19.20 15.09 7.07
C HIS A 163 20.04 13.91 7.57
N ASN A 164 19.52 12.69 7.45
CA ASN A 164 20.30 11.49 7.72
C ASN A 164 21.05 11.11 6.42
N PHE A 165 22.39 11.12 6.47
CA PHE A 165 23.27 10.54 5.44
C PHE A 165 23.22 9.01 5.48
#